data_AF-A0A7V0T784-F1
#
_entry.id   AF-A0A7V0T784-F1
#
_cell.length_a   1.000
_cell.length_b   1.000
_cell.length_c   1.000
_cell.angle_alpha   90.00
_cell.angle_beta   90.00
_cell.angle_gamma   90.00
#
_symmetry.space_group_name_H-M   'P 1'
#
loop_
_entity.id
_entity.type
_entity.pdbx_description
1 polymer ?
#
loop_
_entity_poly.entity_id
_entity_poly.type
_entity_poly.pdbx_seq_one_letter_code
_entity_poly.pdbx_strand_id
1 'polypeptide(L)'
;VDVSGSMYGFPLEISKKLLRDLITGLRPTDRFNVLLFASGYATLAEQSLAANETNVARAVRFIEEQRGSGGTRLLPALEAAFALPRTKGTSRSVLVVTDGLVDVEPEAFDLIRRSLGDANVFTFGIGSSINRHLLEGMARVGFGEQFVITTPDAAPAAAERFRRYVATPVLTGVRVRFEGFDAYNVEPAGVPDVMADRPVVVFGKYRGRAAGRVIVTGRSGRGEHRQVLEVGRFTPSAKNAALRQLWARHRISLLDDYNNLRPDDKRVEEVTALGLAYNLLTRHTSFVAIDTKARTEGGRPVVVRQPLPLPEGVSDYAVGGYHAGAIGMALPSVKADRGRLLAEPAPAVVTEAEQSRGGKVSIVEVKVAGAATLAAGVRRAVKSALDELHAAYAAKLARDSNLSGTLTARLTIGPDGRVTKVEFPGPVLDRQLRAAVERILGKLAVGRTPGPVATATVTLRFGN
;
A
#
# COMPACT_ATOMS: atom_id res chain seq x y z
N VAL A 1 -15.14 -4.35 12.91
CA VAL A 1 -15.91 -4.00 11.69
C VAL A 1 -15.89 -2.51 11.56
N ASP A 2 -15.42 -2.03 10.43
CA ASP A 2 -15.43 -0.62 10.11
C ASP A 2 -16.85 -0.15 9.81
N VAL A 3 -17.27 0.93 10.46
CA VAL A 3 -18.56 1.60 10.24
C VAL A 3 -18.34 3.10 10.03
N SER A 4 -17.18 3.48 9.49
CA SER A 4 -16.85 4.85 9.10
C SER A 4 -17.68 5.35 7.93
N GLY A 5 -17.54 6.64 7.60
CA GLY A 5 -18.29 7.26 6.50
C GLY A 5 -18.02 6.64 5.12
N SER A 6 -16.80 6.13 4.86
CA SER A 6 -16.48 5.49 3.58
C SER A 6 -17.19 4.14 3.40
N MET A 7 -17.56 3.49 4.51
CA MET A 7 -18.36 2.28 4.51
C MET A 7 -19.84 2.54 4.17
N TYR A 8 -20.30 3.80 4.12
CA TYR A 8 -21.70 4.13 3.86
C TYR A 8 -22.25 3.48 2.58
N GLY A 9 -23.44 2.90 2.68
CA GLY A 9 -24.10 2.22 1.56
C GLY A 9 -23.49 0.85 1.28
N PHE A 10 -23.09 0.62 0.03
CA PHE A 10 -22.73 -0.70 -0.48
C PHE A 10 -21.69 -1.48 0.36
N PRO A 11 -20.56 -0.89 0.81
CA PRO A 11 -19.57 -1.64 1.59
C PRO A 11 -20.10 -2.12 2.94
N LEU A 12 -20.87 -1.29 3.65
CA LEU A 12 -21.47 -1.68 4.93
C LEU A 12 -22.54 -2.77 4.75
N GLU A 13 -23.36 -2.70 3.70
CA GLU A 13 -24.37 -3.73 3.43
C GLU A 13 -23.74 -5.10 3.11
N ILE A 14 -22.62 -5.13 2.36
CA ILE A 14 -21.84 -6.35 2.18
C ILE A 14 -21.25 -6.83 3.51
N SER A 15 -20.71 -5.91 4.31
CA SER A 15 -20.12 -6.25 5.61
C SER A 15 -21.16 -6.85 6.57
N LYS A 16 -22.38 -6.30 6.60
CA LYS A 16 -23.53 -6.83 7.34
C LYS A 16 -23.86 -8.25 6.90
N LYS A 17 -24.01 -8.48 5.59
CA LYS A 17 -24.28 -9.81 5.03
C LYS A 17 -23.17 -10.82 5.38
N LEU A 18 -21.91 -10.45 5.15
CA LEU A 18 -20.75 -11.26 5.49
C LEU A 18 -20.76 -11.65 6.98
N LEU A 19 -20.93 -10.69 7.88
CA LEU A 19 -20.91 -10.96 9.31
C LEU A 19 -22.09 -11.80 9.77
N ARG A 20 -23.27 -11.57 9.21
CA ARG A 20 -24.45 -12.40 9.45
C ARG A 20 -24.17 -13.86 9.05
N ASP A 21 -23.62 -14.08 7.87
CA ASP A 21 -23.30 -15.42 7.36
C ASP A 21 -22.20 -16.10 8.21
N LEU A 22 -21.20 -15.33 8.66
CA LEU A 22 -20.15 -15.85 9.53
C LEU A 22 -20.69 -16.23 10.92
N ILE A 23 -21.48 -15.37 11.55
CA ILE A 23 -21.99 -15.57 12.91
C ILE A 23 -23.04 -16.68 12.95
N THR A 24 -23.95 -16.73 11.98
CA THR A 24 -24.95 -17.81 11.87
C THR A 24 -24.33 -19.17 11.54
N GLY A 25 -23.15 -19.16 10.90
CA GLY A 25 -22.39 -20.36 10.59
C GLY A 25 -21.50 -20.90 11.72
N LEU A 26 -21.50 -20.28 12.90
CA LEU A 26 -20.71 -20.75 14.04
C LEU A 26 -21.32 -22.01 14.67
N ARG A 27 -20.48 -22.87 15.25
CA ARG A 27 -20.95 -24.04 16.00
C ARG A 27 -21.47 -23.59 17.36
N PRO A 28 -22.41 -24.32 17.99
CA PRO A 28 -22.91 -23.99 19.33
C PRO A 28 -21.82 -23.94 20.42
N THR A 29 -20.69 -24.62 20.21
CA THR A 29 -19.53 -24.61 21.11
C THR A 29 -18.61 -23.41 20.91
N ASP A 30 -18.77 -22.67 19.81
CA ASP A 30 -17.96 -21.50 19.52
C ASP A 30 -18.47 -20.27 20.30
N ARG A 31 -17.57 -19.31 20.48
CA ARG A 31 -17.87 -18.02 21.10
C ARG A 31 -17.44 -16.90 20.18
N PHE A 32 -18.18 -15.80 20.21
CA PHE A 32 -17.92 -14.67 19.33
C PHE A 32 -18.18 -13.34 20.05
N ASN A 33 -17.61 -12.28 19.50
CA ASN A 33 -17.92 -10.91 19.90
C ASN A 33 -17.88 -10.04 18.65
N VAL A 34 -18.59 -8.92 18.66
CA VAL A 34 -18.58 -7.96 17.56
C VAL A 34 -18.12 -6.63 18.10
N LEU A 35 -17.08 -6.08 17.47
CA LEU A 35 -16.59 -4.74 17.73
C LEU A 35 -16.77 -3.92 16.45
N LEU A 36 -17.45 -2.79 16.58
CA LEU A 36 -17.66 -1.79 15.54
C LEU A 36 -16.71 -0.63 15.79
N PHE A 37 -16.11 -0.07 14.74
CA PHE A 37 -15.21 1.07 14.89
C PHE A 37 -15.35 2.08 13.75
N ALA A 38 -15.11 3.34 14.09
CA ALA A 38 -15.05 4.50 13.22
C ALA A 38 -14.15 5.53 13.92
N SER A 39 -14.65 6.73 14.27
CA SER A 39 -13.93 7.67 15.14
C SER A 39 -13.75 7.13 16.57
N GLY A 40 -14.59 6.20 17.01
CA GLY A 40 -14.47 5.48 18.28
C GLY A 40 -14.69 3.99 18.06
N TYR A 41 -15.00 3.25 19.11
CA TYR A 41 -15.44 1.87 18.99
C TYR A 41 -16.59 1.55 19.94
N ALA A 42 -17.37 0.54 19.58
CA ALA A 42 -18.43 -0.03 20.41
C ALA A 42 -18.32 -1.55 20.35
N THR A 43 -18.48 -2.21 21.49
CA THR A 43 -18.40 -3.68 21.59
C THR A 43 -19.76 -4.23 22.00
N LEU A 44 -20.18 -5.35 21.40
CA LEU A 44 -21.45 -6.02 21.69
C LEU A 44 -21.52 -6.48 23.16
N ALA A 45 -20.41 -6.94 23.72
CA ALA A 45 -20.29 -7.40 25.10
C ALA A 45 -18.86 -7.26 25.63
N GLU A 46 -18.69 -7.21 26.95
CA GLU A 46 -17.36 -7.16 27.60
C GLU A 46 -16.57 -8.48 27.46
N GLN A 47 -17.26 -9.58 27.14
CA GLN A 47 -16.67 -10.90 26.91
C GLN A 47 -17.36 -11.58 25.72
N SER A 48 -16.64 -12.47 25.04
CA SER A 48 -17.23 -13.25 23.94
C SER A 48 -18.42 -14.07 24.41
N LEU A 49 -19.54 -13.95 23.70
CA LEU A 49 -20.80 -14.64 23.97
C LEU A 49 -20.83 -16.01 23.28
N ALA A 50 -21.62 -16.94 23.82
CA ALA A 50 -21.86 -18.23 23.16
C ALA A 50 -22.66 -18.02 21.85
N ALA A 51 -22.33 -18.80 20.82
CA ALA A 51 -23.00 -18.80 19.52
C ALA A 51 -24.38 -19.50 19.56
N ASN A 52 -25.28 -19.03 20.43
CA ASN A 52 -26.68 -19.45 20.47
C ASN A 52 -27.59 -18.46 19.73
N GLU A 53 -28.79 -18.90 19.37
CA GLU A 53 -29.74 -18.11 18.58
C GLU A 53 -30.00 -16.71 19.16
N THR A 54 -30.15 -16.61 20.48
CA THR A 54 -30.40 -15.33 21.16
C THR A 54 -29.24 -14.35 20.98
N ASN A 55 -27.99 -14.78 21.20
CA ASN A 55 -26.83 -13.92 21.06
C ASN A 55 -26.52 -13.61 19.59
N VAL A 56 -26.74 -14.57 18.69
CA VAL A 56 -26.65 -14.36 17.24
C VAL A 56 -27.63 -13.25 16.81
N ALA A 57 -28.89 -13.32 17.22
CA ALA A 57 -29.89 -12.28 16.92
C ALA A 57 -29.49 -10.91 17.49
N ARG A 58 -28.96 -10.86 18.72
CA ARG A 58 -28.42 -9.62 19.32
C ARG A 58 -27.28 -9.03 18.50
N ALA A 59 -26.37 -9.87 18.02
CA ALA A 59 -25.24 -9.45 17.22
C ALA A 59 -25.65 -8.95 15.84
N VAL A 60 -26.59 -9.64 15.18
CA VAL A 60 -27.15 -9.20 13.90
C VAL A 60 -27.77 -7.82 14.08
N ARG A 61 -28.64 -7.63 15.07
CA ARG A 61 -29.26 -6.32 15.35
C ARG A 61 -28.22 -5.21 15.61
N PHE A 62 -27.19 -5.49 16.40
CA PHE A 62 -26.12 -4.55 16.70
C PHE A 62 -25.39 -4.03 15.45
N ILE A 63 -25.23 -4.86 14.43
CA ILE A 63 -24.61 -4.49 13.15
C ILE A 63 -25.62 -3.80 12.22
N GLU A 64 -26.88 -4.25 12.19
CA GLU A 64 -27.94 -3.69 11.32
C GLU A 64 -28.27 -2.22 11.64
N GLU A 65 -28.19 -1.84 12.92
CA GLU A 65 -28.47 -0.47 13.39
C GLU A 65 -27.43 0.57 12.91
N GLN A 66 -26.33 0.13 12.31
CA GLN A 66 -25.24 1.00 11.86
C GLN A 66 -25.54 1.60 10.49
N ARG A 67 -25.22 2.89 10.34
CA ARG A 67 -25.42 3.65 9.10
C ARG A 67 -24.14 4.15 8.42
N GLY A 68 -22.95 3.91 8.98
CA GLY A 68 -21.69 4.38 8.38
C GLY A 68 -21.47 5.88 8.59
N SER A 69 -20.62 6.29 9.54
CA SER A 69 -20.34 7.72 9.77
C SER A 69 -19.03 7.95 10.52
N GLY A 70 -18.49 9.17 10.41
CA GLY A 70 -17.25 9.57 11.09
C GLY A 70 -15.97 9.16 10.35
N GLY A 71 -14.83 9.35 11.02
CA GLY A 71 -13.52 8.92 10.53
C GLY A 71 -13.23 7.47 10.90
N THR A 72 -11.95 7.09 10.83
CA THR A 72 -11.55 5.68 10.97
C THR A 72 -10.31 5.53 11.83
N ARG A 73 -10.45 5.01 13.06
CA ARG A 73 -9.35 4.78 14.00
C ARG A 73 -9.19 3.29 14.30
N LEU A 74 -8.30 2.65 13.56
CA LEU A 74 -8.08 1.21 13.66
C LEU A 74 -7.30 0.81 14.91
N LEU A 75 -6.22 1.50 15.24
CA LEU A 75 -5.34 1.12 16.35
C LEU A 75 -6.10 1.00 17.70
N PRO A 76 -6.90 1.99 18.15
CA PRO A 76 -7.67 1.87 19.39
C PRO A 76 -8.69 0.72 19.35
N ALA A 77 -9.27 0.46 18.17
CA ALA A 77 -10.21 -0.64 17.99
C ALA A 77 -9.52 -2.01 18.10
N LEU A 78 -8.30 -2.15 17.56
CA LEU A 78 -7.48 -3.34 17.72
C LEU A 78 -7.04 -3.54 19.18
N GLU A 79 -6.62 -2.49 19.86
CA GLU A 79 -6.26 -2.55 21.29
C GLU A 79 -7.43 -3.06 22.13
N ALA A 80 -8.61 -2.49 21.94
CA ALA A 80 -9.83 -2.95 22.59
C ALA A 80 -10.18 -4.40 22.22
N ALA A 81 -10.05 -4.75 20.93
CA ALA A 81 -10.32 -6.10 20.46
C ALA A 81 -9.39 -7.14 21.10
N PHE A 82 -8.09 -6.86 21.23
CA PHE A 82 -7.13 -7.78 21.88
C PHE A 82 -7.29 -7.83 23.39
N ALA A 83 -7.68 -6.72 24.04
CA ALA A 83 -7.93 -6.64 25.47
C ALA A 83 -9.13 -7.48 25.95
N LEU A 84 -10.08 -7.82 25.07
CA LEU A 84 -11.18 -8.70 25.42
C LEU A 84 -10.67 -10.05 25.96
N PRO A 85 -11.25 -10.57 27.07
CA PRO A 85 -10.79 -11.80 27.70
C PRO A 85 -10.83 -13.00 26.76
N ARG A 86 -9.73 -13.78 26.76
CA ARG A 86 -9.64 -15.03 25.98
C ARG A 86 -10.43 -16.14 26.67
N THR A 87 -11.15 -16.92 25.88
CA THR A 87 -11.68 -18.20 26.35
C THR A 87 -10.54 -19.22 26.41
N LYS A 88 -10.36 -19.90 27.55
CA LYS A 88 -9.29 -20.89 27.69
C LYS A 88 -9.58 -22.11 26.81
N GLY A 89 -8.53 -22.67 26.21
CA GLY A 89 -8.64 -23.88 25.39
C GLY A 89 -9.22 -23.67 23.99
N THR A 90 -9.41 -22.43 23.55
CA THR A 90 -9.90 -22.10 22.20
C THR A 90 -8.84 -21.38 21.38
N SER A 91 -8.79 -21.67 20.07
CA SER A 91 -8.10 -20.79 19.11
C SER A 91 -8.90 -19.49 18.97
N ARG A 92 -8.22 -18.35 19.02
CA ARG A 92 -8.84 -17.03 18.87
C ARG A 92 -8.52 -16.47 17.50
N SER A 93 -9.54 -15.99 16.80
CA SER A 93 -9.40 -15.29 15.52
C SER A 93 -10.02 -13.90 15.64
N VAL A 94 -9.26 -12.88 15.22
CA VAL A 94 -9.69 -11.49 15.10
C VAL A 94 -9.84 -11.17 13.63
N LEU A 95 -11.05 -10.75 13.26
CA LEU A 95 -11.42 -10.42 11.90
C LEU A 95 -11.60 -8.91 11.75
N VAL A 96 -10.75 -8.29 10.93
CA VAL A 96 -10.85 -6.88 10.57
C VAL A 96 -11.58 -6.78 9.24
N VAL A 97 -12.75 -6.14 9.22
CA VAL A 97 -13.55 -5.90 8.00
C VAL A 97 -13.58 -4.41 7.76
N THR A 98 -13.11 -3.96 6.60
CA THR A 98 -13.00 -2.54 6.22
C THR A 98 -12.94 -2.42 4.69
N ASP A 99 -13.23 -1.23 4.15
CA ASP A 99 -12.97 -0.86 2.76
C ASP A 99 -11.51 -0.41 2.54
N GLY A 100 -10.69 -0.39 3.60
CA GLY A 100 -9.27 -0.04 3.50
C GLY A 100 -8.99 1.45 3.35
N LEU A 101 -10.01 2.32 3.43
CA LEU A 101 -9.85 3.78 3.57
C LEU A 101 -9.59 4.15 5.04
N VAL A 102 -8.61 3.45 5.62
CA VAL A 102 -8.17 3.55 7.01
C VAL A 102 -6.77 4.17 7.03
N ASP A 103 -6.58 5.19 7.87
CA ASP A 103 -5.24 5.57 8.28
C ASP A 103 -4.73 4.54 9.30
N VAL A 104 -3.70 3.78 8.90
CA VAL A 104 -3.08 2.76 9.77
C VAL A 104 -1.72 3.26 10.22
N GLU A 105 -1.57 3.38 11.52
CA GLU A 105 -0.30 3.72 12.14
C GLU A 105 0.61 2.47 12.20
N PRO A 106 1.94 2.60 12.07
CA PRO A 106 2.88 1.48 12.23
C PRO A 106 2.69 0.69 13.53
N GLU A 107 2.22 1.35 14.57
CA GLU A 107 1.92 0.81 15.89
C GLU A 107 0.81 -0.25 15.84
N ALA A 108 -0.11 -0.19 14.86
CA ALA A 108 -1.10 -1.23 14.62
C ALA A 108 -0.45 -2.53 14.11
N PHE A 109 0.56 -2.42 13.23
CA PHE A 109 1.33 -3.58 12.79
C PHE A 109 2.11 -4.18 13.95
N ASP A 110 2.74 -3.34 14.78
CA ASP A 110 3.45 -3.81 15.96
C ASP A 110 2.51 -4.53 16.93
N LEU A 111 1.30 -4.01 17.14
CA LEU A 111 0.28 -4.63 17.98
C LEU A 111 -0.14 -6.00 17.45
N ILE A 112 -0.43 -6.12 16.15
CA ILE A 112 -0.76 -7.39 15.52
C ILE A 112 0.39 -8.39 15.69
N ARG A 113 1.63 -7.97 15.42
CA ARG A 113 2.82 -8.84 15.55
C ARG A 113 3.06 -9.30 16.98
N ARG A 114 2.91 -8.42 17.96
CA ARG A 114 3.08 -8.76 19.38
C ARG A 114 1.96 -9.65 19.90
N SER A 115 0.78 -9.59 19.29
CA SER A 115 -0.37 -10.43 19.63
C SER A 115 -0.37 -11.79 18.91
N LEU A 116 0.65 -12.07 18.07
CA LEU A 116 0.82 -13.38 17.45
C LEU A 116 1.03 -14.46 18.51
N GLY A 117 0.21 -15.51 18.44
CA GLY A 117 0.14 -16.58 19.45
C GLY A 117 -0.97 -16.36 20.49
N ASP A 118 -1.47 -15.13 20.64
CA ASP A 118 -2.67 -14.85 21.42
C ASP A 118 -3.93 -14.83 20.56
N ALA A 119 -3.81 -14.38 19.31
CA ALA A 119 -4.87 -14.42 18.32
C ALA A 119 -4.31 -14.50 16.89
N ASN A 120 -5.09 -15.10 16.01
CA ASN A 120 -4.90 -15.08 14.58
C ASN A 120 -5.60 -13.85 14.01
N VAL A 121 -4.94 -13.09 13.14
CA VAL A 121 -5.53 -11.87 12.55
C VAL A 121 -5.81 -12.09 11.07
N PHE A 122 -7.01 -11.73 10.65
CA PHE A 122 -7.48 -11.83 9.26
C PHE A 122 -8.10 -10.52 8.82
N THR A 123 -7.97 -10.20 7.54
CA THR A 123 -8.49 -8.95 6.97
C THR A 123 -9.45 -9.23 5.83
N PHE A 124 -10.60 -8.55 5.83
CA PHE A 124 -11.53 -8.50 4.73
C PHE A 124 -11.57 -7.08 4.17
N GLY A 125 -11.14 -6.95 2.92
CA GLY A 125 -11.30 -5.75 2.12
C GLY A 125 -12.63 -5.79 1.40
N ILE A 126 -13.49 -4.80 1.65
CA ILE A 126 -14.83 -4.72 1.07
C ILE A 126 -14.91 -3.55 0.08
N GLY A 127 -15.41 -3.83 -1.12
CA GLY A 127 -15.61 -2.82 -2.16
C GLY A 127 -14.57 -2.88 -3.29
N SER A 128 -14.72 -1.98 -4.25
CA SER A 128 -13.89 -1.91 -5.46
C SER A 128 -12.61 -1.09 -5.28
N SER A 129 -12.58 -0.14 -4.35
CA SER A 129 -11.50 0.82 -4.16
C SER A 129 -10.74 0.61 -2.85
N ILE A 130 -10.38 -0.64 -2.56
CA ILE A 130 -9.68 -0.98 -1.32
C ILE A 130 -8.19 -0.65 -1.38
N ASN A 131 -7.61 -0.18 -0.27
CA ASN A 131 -6.16 -0.09 -0.12
C ASN A 131 -5.56 -1.49 0.08
N ARG A 132 -5.34 -2.23 -1.01
CA ARG A 132 -4.82 -3.61 -0.96
C ARG A 132 -3.50 -3.72 -0.25
N HIS A 133 -2.57 -2.79 -0.50
CA HIS A 133 -1.24 -2.82 0.15
C HIS A 133 -1.35 -2.77 1.67
N LEU A 134 -2.28 -1.98 2.19
CA LEU A 134 -2.53 -1.88 3.63
C LEU A 134 -3.09 -3.17 4.22
N LEU A 135 -4.13 -3.74 3.59
CA LEU A 135 -4.76 -4.98 4.03
C LEU A 135 -3.81 -6.18 3.92
N GLU A 136 -3.06 -6.26 2.83
CA GLU A 136 -2.00 -7.23 2.62
C GLU A 136 -0.92 -7.12 3.69
N GLY A 137 -0.49 -5.89 4.01
CA GLY A 137 0.47 -5.63 5.07
C GLY A 137 -0.03 -6.14 6.42
N MET A 138 -1.27 -5.80 6.81
CA MET A 138 -1.89 -6.30 8.05
C MET A 138 -1.99 -7.83 8.09
N ALA A 139 -2.45 -8.45 7.02
CA ALA A 139 -2.52 -9.91 6.91
C ALA A 139 -1.12 -10.53 7.02
N ARG A 140 -0.12 -9.96 6.33
CA ARG A 140 1.27 -10.46 6.35
C ARG A 140 1.88 -10.36 7.75
N VAL A 141 1.73 -9.23 8.44
CA VAL A 141 2.26 -9.09 9.80
C VAL A 141 1.53 -9.99 10.80
N GLY A 142 0.27 -10.31 10.54
CA GLY A 142 -0.53 -11.29 11.31
C GLY A 142 -0.33 -12.75 10.90
N PHE A 143 0.50 -13.03 9.88
CA PHE A 143 0.64 -14.36 9.25
C PHE A 143 -0.72 -14.98 8.91
N GLY A 144 -1.67 -14.11 8.56
CA GLY A 144 -3.03 -14.42 8.18
C GLY A 144 -3.24 -14.28 6.69
N GLU A 145 -4.44 -14.62 6.27
CA GLU A 145 -4.88 -14.46 4.90
C GLU A 145 -5.76 -13.21 4.75
N GLN A 146 -5.61 -12.54 3.60
CA GLN A 146 -6.52 -11.49 3.18
C GLN A 146 -7.66 -12.07 2.35
N PHE A 147 -8.84 -11.49 2.52
CA PHE A 147 -10.02 -11.78 1.71
C PHE A 147 -10.50 -10.47 1.09
N VAL A 148 -10.86 -10.52 -0.18
CA VAL A 148 -11.33 -9.34 -0.92
C VAL A 148 -12.70 -9.65 -1.48
N ILE A 149 -13.67 -8.80 -1.19
CA ILE A 149 -15.04 -8.89 -1.67
C ILE A 149 -15.36 -7.62 -2.45
N THR A 150 -15.34 -7.72 -3.77
CA THR A 150 -15.64 -6.59 -4.68
C THR A 150 -17.12 -6.49 -5.03
N THR A 151 -17.89 -7.58 -4.88
CA THR A 151 -19.32 -7.66 -5.20
C THR A 151 -20.11 -8.41 -4.12
N PRO A 152 -21.42 -8.17 -3.95
CA PRO A 152 -22.24 -8.87 -2.95
C PRO A 152 -22.36 -10.37 -3.19
N ASP A 153 -22.23 -10.81 -4.44
CA ASP A 153 -22.31 -12.21 -4.85
C ASP A 153 -21.04 -12.99 -4.51
N ALA A 154 -19.89 -12.30 -4.39
CA ALA A 154 -18.65 -12.91 -3.93
C ALA A 154 -18.63 -13.13 -2.40
N ALA A 155 -19.48 -12.43 -1.64
CA ALA A 155 -19.45 -12.47 -0.17
C ALA A 155 -19.71 -13.86 0.43
N PRO A 156 -20.73 -14.65 -0.01
CA PRO A 156 -20.96 -15.99 0.53
C PRO A 156 -19.78 -16.93 0.32
N ALA A 157 -19.18 -16.92 -0.88
CA ALA A 157 -18.02 -17.77 -1.19
C ALA A 157 -16.80 -17.39 -0.34
N ALA A 158 -16.55 -16.09 -0.14
CA ALA A 158 -15.49 -15.62 0.73
C ALA A 158 -15.72 -15.99 2.20
N ALA A 159 -16.97 -15.88 2.68
CA ALA A 159 -17.37 -16.28 4.03
C ALA A 159 -17.17 -17.78 4.26
N GLU A 160 -17.60 -18.63 3.33
CA GLU A 160 -17.43 -20.08 3.40
C GLU A 160 -15.95 -20.46 3.39
N ARG A 161 -15.16 -19.84 2.51
CA ARG A 161 -13.71 -20.05 2.44
C ARG A 161 -13.04 -19.71 3.77
N PHE A 162 -13.36 -18.56 4.34
CA PHE A 162 -12.84 -18.17 5.66
C PHE A 162 -13.29 -19.12 6.76
N ARG A 163 -14.57 -19.53 6.78
CA ARG A 163 -15.08 -20.51 7.75
C ARG A 163 -14.31 -21.82 7.71
N ARG A 164 -14.09 -22.39 6.52
CA ARG A 164 -13.26 -23.61 6.36
C ARG A 164 -11.84 -23.39 6.91
N TYR A 165 -11.26 -22.24 6.57
CA TYR A 165 -9.91 -21.88 6.98
C TYR A 165 -9.72 -21.85 8.51
N VAL A 166 -10.68 -21.32 9.25
CA VAL A 166 -10.59 -21.17 10.72
C VAL A 166 -11.27 -22.29 11.51
N ALA A 167 -12.05 -23.16 10.87
CA ALA A 167 -12.82 -24.20 11.54
C ALA A 167 -11.95 -25.28 12.21
N THR A 168 -10.73 -25.49 11.71
CA THR A 168 -9.87 -26.62 12.11
C THR A 168 -8.49 -26.17 12.60
N PRO A 169 -8.41 -25.58 13.82
CA PRO A 169 -7.13 -25.39 14.49
C PRO A 169 -6.55 -26.74 14.92
N VAL A 170 -5.38 -27.09 14.40
CA VAL A 170 -4.70 -28.37 14.66
C VAL A 170 -3.74 -28.26 15.85
N LEU A 171 -3.08 -27.10 16.00
CA LEU A 171 -2.15 -26.84 17.09
C LEU A 171 -2.24 -25.38 17.51
N THR A 172 -2.49 -25.14 18.80
CA THR A 172 -2.65 -23.79 19.36
C THR A 172 -1.57 -23.47 20.37
N GLY A 173 -1.33 -22.17 20.62
CA GLY A 173 -0.35 -21.73 21.61
C GLY A 173 1.07 -22.20 21.27
N VAL A 174 1.40 -22.17 19.97
CA VAL A 174 2.65 -22.71 19.44
C VAL A 174 3.82 -21.90 19.98
N ARG A 175 4.82 -22.59 20.51
CA ARG A 175 6.12 -21.98 20.86
C ARG A 175 7.25 -22.77 20.23
N VAL A 176 8.26 -22.04 19.78
CA VAL A 176 9.49 -22.61 19.22
C VAL A 176 10.66 -22.11 20.07
N ARG A 177 11.46 -23.05 20.56
CA ARG A 177 12.68 -22.79 21.33
C ARG A 177 13.88 -23.37 20.61
N PHE A 178 14.97 -22.62 20.63
CA PHE A 178 16.26 -23.01 20.08
C PHE A 178 17.23 -23.20 21.23
N GLU A 179 17.89 -24.36 21.30
CA GLU A 179 18.83 -24.70 22.37
C GLU A 179 20.14 -25.19 21.78
N GLY A 180 21.28 -24.78 22.34
CA GLY A 180 22.60 -25.26 21.90
C GLY A 180 23.14 -24.62 20.62
N PHE A 181 22.54 -23.53 20.14
CA PHE A 181 23.09 -22.65 19.09
C PHE A 181 22.45 -21.25 19.14
N ASP A 182 23.13 -20.25 18.57
CA ASP A 182 22.64 -18.87 18.50
C ASP A 182 21.72 -18.69 17.29
N ALA A 183 20.40 -18.75 17.50
CA ALA A 183 19.39 -18.46 16.49
C ALA A 183 19.03 -16.97 16.51
N TYR A 184 19.05 -16.33 15.34
CA TYR A 184 18.77 -14.90 15.21
C TYR A 184 17.97 -14.59 13.95
N ASN A 185 17.34 -13.41 13.92
CA ASN A 185 16.42 -12.99 12.85
C ASN A 185 15.37 -14.06 12.51
N VAL A 186 14.80 -14.66 13.56
CA VAL A 186 13.74 -15.65 13.45
C VAL A 186 12.41 -14.93 13.20
N GLU A 187 11.68 -15.38 12.20
CA GLU A 187 10.35 -14.88 11.84
C GLU A 187 9.38 -16.07 11.71
N PRO A 188 8.13 -15.94 12.16
CA PRO A 188 7.61 -14.84 12.98
C PRO A 188 8.21 -14.79 14.39
N ALA A 189 8.15 -13.62 15.03
CA ALA A 189 8.53 -13.46 16.44
C ALA A 189 7.59 -14.21 17.40
N GLY A 190 6.28 -14.25 17.09
CA GLY A 190 5.28 -15.09 17.77
C GLY A 190 4.66 -16.06 16.77
N VAL A 191 4.53 -17.34 17.13
CA VAL A 191 4.08 -18.37 16.19
C VAL A 191 2.55 -18.47 16.27
N PRO A 192 1.81 -18.21 15.16
CA PRO A 192 0.35 -18.31 15.16
C PRO A 192 -0.12 -19.76 15.29
N ASP A 193 -1.42 -19.95 15.49
CA ASP A 193 -1.99 -21.30 15.52
C ASP A 193 -1.85 -21.99 14.15
N VAL A 194 -1.57 -23.29 14.16
CA VAL A 194 -1.56 -24.11 12.95
C VAL A 194 -3.00 -24.49 12.63
N MET A 195 -3.46 -24.15 11.43
CA MET A 195 -4.78 -24.57 10.92
C MET A 195 -4.58 -25.68 9.88
N ALA A 196 -5.60 -26.49 9.62
CA ALA A 196 -5.53 -27.57 8.62
C ALA A 196 -5.08 -27.06 7.23
N ASP A 197 -5.59 -25.90 6.82
CA ASP A 197 -5.27 -25.27 5.53
C ASP A 197 -4.22 -24.15 5.64
N ARG A 198 -3.60 -23.97 6.82
CA ARG A 198 -2.53 -22.97 7.05
C ARG A 198 -1.33 -23.61 7.75
N PRO A 199 -0.32 -24.06 6.98
CA PRO A 199 0.96 -24.42 7.59
C PRO A 199 1.64 -23.16 8.15
N VAL A 200 2.32 -23.33 9.28
CA VAL A 200 3.13 -22.25 9.86
C VAL A 200 4.59 -22.52 9.54
N VAL A 201 5.24 -21.55 8.91
CA VAL A 201 6.65 -21.64 8.51
C VAL A 201 7.47 -20.68 9.35
N VAL A 202 8.46 -21.22 10.06
CA VAL A 202 9.39 -20.45 10.86
C VAL A 202 10.73 -20.42 10.13
N PHE A 203 11.17 -19.23 9.74
CA PHE A 203 12.48 -19.01 9.13
C PHE A 203 13.41 -18.34 10.13
N GLY A 204 14.70 -18.65 10.05
CA GLY A 204 15.69 -18.00 10.91
C GLY A 204 17.10 -18.22 10.40
N LYS A 205 18.03 -17.47 10.99
CA LYS A 205 19.47 -17.66 10.80
C LYS A 205 20.07 -18.22 12.08
N TYR A 206 21.26 -18.79 11.97
CA TYR A 206 22.03 -19.20 13.13
C TYR A 206 23.51 -18.87 12.96
N ARG A 207 24.21 -18.74 14.09
CA ARG A 207 25.68 -18.62 14.13
C ARG A 207 26.29 -19.87 14.76
N GLY A 208 27.54 -20.15 14.38
CA GLY A 208 28.31 -21.27 14.91
C GLY A 208 27.87 -22.63 14.36
N ARG A 209 28.16 -23.69 15.11
CA ARG A 209 27.86 -25.07 14.73
C ARG A 209 26.41 -25.42 15.08
N ALA A 210 25.64 -25.88 14.10
CA ALA A 210 24.26 -26.29 14.25
C ALA A 210 24.12 -27.68 14.92
N ALA A 211 24.57 -27.82 16.17
CA ALA A 211 24.60 -29.10 16.91
C ALA A 211 23.49 -29.23 17.96
N GLY A 212 22.67 -28.20 18.15
CA GLY A 212 21.64 -28.16 19.19
C GLY A 212 20.26 -28.68 18.75
N ARG A 213 19.21 -28.16 19.36
CA ARG A 213 17.82 -28.63 19.23
C ARG A 213 16.85 -27.50 18.91
N VAL A 214 15.85 -27.81 18.10
CA VAL A 214 14.63 -26.99 17.96
C VAL A 214 13.49 -27.73 18.65
N ILE A 215 12.87 -27.10 19.63
CA ILE A 215 11.76 -27.67 20.39
C ILE A 215 10.50 -26.90 20.03
N VAL A 216 9.52 -27.61 19.47
CA VAL A 216 8.19 -27.08 19.15
C VAL A 216 7.20 -27.62 20.17
N THR A 217 6.46 -26.73 20.82
CA THR A 217 5.41 -27.08 21.78
C THR A 217 4.11 -26.40 21.42
N GLY A 218 2.98 -26.98 21.81
CA GLY A 218 1.66 -26.37 21.70
C GLY A 218 0.59 -27.31 22.22
N ARG A 219 -0.68 -26.96 22.04
CA ARG A 219 -1.82 -27.79 22.45
C ARG A 219 -2.63 -28.22 21.23
N SER A 220 -2.77 -29.53 21.06
CA SER A 220 -3.60 -30.17 20.05
C SER A 220 -4.95 -30.60 20.64
N GLY A 221 -5.87 -31.06 19.79
CA GLY A 221 -7.12 -31.69 20.25
C GLY A 221 -6.93 -32.94 21.11
N ARG A 222 -5.72 -33.54 21.12
CA ARG A 222 -5.37 -34.72 21.94
C ARG A 222 -4.61 -34.37 23.22
N GLY A 223 -4.43 -33.08 23.52
CA GLY A 223 -3.64 -32.59 24.65
C GLY A 223 -2.34 -31.91 24.23
N GLU A 224 -1.41 -31.83 25.18
CA GLU A 224 -0.11 -31.19 24.97
C GLU A 224 0.70 -31.90 23.88
N HIS A 225 1.29 -31.12 22.99
CA HIS A 225 2.12 -31.57 21.89
C HIS A 225 3.55 -31.06 22.10
N ARG A 226 4.52 -31.94 21.89
CA ARG A 226 5.94 -31.61 21.96
C ARG A 226 6.71 -32.38 20.88
N GLN A 227 7.41 -31.64 20.04
CA GLN A 227 8.29 -32.18 19.02
C GLN A 227 9.70 -31.62 19.23
N VAL A 228 10.71 -32.49 19.14
CA VAL A 228 12.12 -32.11 19.24
C VAL A 228 12.82 -32.48 17.93
N LEU A 229 13.45 -31.49 17.32
CA LEU A 229 14.26 -31.65 16.13
C LEU A 229 15.72 -31.48 16.52
N GLU A 230 16.46 -32.59 16.46
CA GLU A 230 17.91 -32.60 16.68
C GLU A 230 18.61 -32.04 15.44
N VAL A 231 19.10 -30.79 15.52
CA VAL A 231 19.63 -30.06 14.35
C VAL A 231 20.85 -30.76 13.76
N GLY A 232 21.68 -31.37 14.62
CA GLY A 232 22.85 -32.14 14.18
C GLY A 232 22.55 -33.36 13.32
N ARG A 233 21.28 -33.81 13.24
CA ARG A 233 20.86 -34.90 12.33
C ARG A 233 20.63 -34.43 10.89
N PHE A 234 20.55 -33.12 10.66
CA PHE A 234 20.30 -32.55 9.36
C PHE A 234 21.59 -31.95 8.78
N THR A 235 21.91 -32.31 7.54
CA THR A 235 23.06 -31.75 6.82
C THR A 235 22.61 -30.62 5.89
N PRO A 236 23.41 -29.54 5.76
CA PRO A 236 23.17 -28.53 4.74
C PRO A 236 23.08 -29.17 3.35
N SER A 237 22.07 -28.80 2.58
CA SER A 237 21.84 -29.33 1.23
C SER A 237 21.74 -28.19 0.23
N ALA A 238 22.47 -28.31 -0.89
CA ALA A 238 22.37 -27.36 -1.99
C ALA A 238 20.95 -27.27 -2.58
N LYS A 239 20.15 -28.34 -2.45
CA LYS A 239 18.73 -28.34 -2.86
C LYS A 239 17.89 -27.32 -2.07
N ASN A 240 18.35 -26.94 -0.88
CA ASN A 240 17.67 -25.98 0.00
C ASN A 240 18.23 -24.55 -0.13
N ALA A 241 19.03 -24.25 -1.17
CA ALA A 241 19.64 -22.93 -1.36
C ALA A 241 18.59 -21.80 -1.40
N ALA A 242 17.39 -22.08 -1.93
CA ALA A 242 16.28 -21.12 -2.01
C ALA A 242 15.79 -20.62 -0.64
N LEU A 243 15.98 -21.38 0.45
CA LEU A 243 15.54 -20.95 1.80
C LEU A 243 16.14 -19.61 2.22
N ARG A 244 17.39 -19.34 1.79
CA ARG A 244 18.07 -18.07 2.06
C ARG A 244 17.35 -16.89 1.40
N GLN A 245 16.92 -17.07 0.15
CA GLN A 245 16.19 -16.05 -0.60
C GLN A 245 14.75 -15.91 -0.09
N LEU A 246 14.09 -17.00 0.32
CA LEU A 246 12.75 -16.94 0.90
C LEU A 246 12.73 -16.15 2.21
N TRP A 247 13.70 -16.38 3.10
CA TRP A 247 13.85 -15.58 4.32
C TRP A 247 14.07 -14.09 3.98
N ALA A 248 14.97 -13.80 3.03
CA ALA A 248 15.29 -12.42 2.65
C ALA A 248 14.09 -11.70 2.02
N ARG A 249 13.35 -12.37 1.12
CA ARG A 249 12.11 -11.85 0.52
C ARG A 249 11.06 -11.55 1.58
N HIS A 250 10.84 -12.47 2.52
CA HIS A 250 9.90 -12.26 3.62
C HIS A 250 10.29 -11.02 4.45
N ARG A 251 11.59 -10.90 4.81
CA ARG A 251 12.10 -9.77 5.57
C ARG A 251 11.95 -8.44 4.80
N ILE A 252 12.28 -8.43 3.51
CA ILE A 252 12.11 -7.25 2.65
C ILE A 252 10.64 -6.85 2.57
N SER A 253 9.72 -7.79 2.30
CA SER A 253 8.28 -7.49 2.24
C SER A 253 7.77 -6.88 3.54
N LEU A 254 8.20 -7.42 4.69
CA LEU A 254 7.86 -6.85 5.99
C LEU A 254 8.34 -5.39 6.12
N LEU A 255 9.60 -5.12 5.80
CA LEU A 255 10.19 -3.77 5.89
C LEU A 255 9.51 -2.80 4.92
N ASP A 256 9.17 -3.24 3.71
CA ASP A 256 8.46 -2.46 2.70
C ASP A 256 7.04 -2.11 3.16
N ASP A 257 6.29 -3.06 3.74
CA ASP A 257 4.95 -2.82 4.28
C ASP A 257 5.00 -1.74 5.37
N TYR A 258 6.02 -1.78 6.21
CA TYR A 258 6.32 -0.82 7.26
C TYR A 258 6.72 0.57 6.70
N ASN A 259 7.49 0.61 5.61
CA ASN A 259 7.87 1.84 4.91
C ASN A 259 6.69 2.48 4.16
N ASN A 260 5.70 1.69 3.72
CA ASN A 260 4.48 2.21 3.10
C ASN A 260 3.62 2.99 4.10
N LEU A 261 3.60 2.57 5.37
CA LEU A 261 2.87 3.30 6.43
C LEU A 261 3.59 4.60 6.83
N ARG A 262 4.90 4.49 7.08
CA ARG A 262 5.75 5.61 7.47
C ARG A 262 7.13 5.33 6.90
N PRO A 263 7.67 6.11 5.95
CA PRO A 263 9.02 5.89 5.45
C PRO A 263 10.08 6.09 6.54
N ASP A 264 11.16 5.30 6.50
CA ASP A 264 12.32 5.43 7.39
C ASP A 264 13.60 5.01 6.66
N ASP A 265 14.61 5.88 6.69
CA ASP A 265 15.87 5.69 5.94
C ASP A 265 16.62 4.43 6.40
N LYS A 266 16.57 4.08 7.69
CA LYS A 266 17.21 2.86 8.21
C LYS A 266 16.60 1.60 7.61
N ARG A 267 15.25 1.53 7.50
CA ARG A 267 14.58 0.42 6.82
C ARG A 267 14.89 0.39 5.33
N VAL A 268 15.00 1.54 4.66
CA VAL A 268 15.41 1.62 3.25
C VAL A 268 16.84 1.09 3.05
N GLU A 269 17.78 1.45 3.93
CA GLU A 269 19.14 0.93 3.94
C GLU A 269 19.16 -0.59 4.16
N GLU A 270 18.37 -1.11 5.11
CA GLU A 270 18.26 -2.56 5.37
C GLU A 270 17.69 -3.30 4.14
N VAL A 271 16.63 -2.79 3.51
CA VAL A 271 16.06 -3.39 2.28
C VAL A 271 17.10 -3.40 1.16
N THR A 272 17.83 -2.31 0.97
CA THR A 272 18.88 -2.20 -0.06
C THR A 272 20.01 -3.20 0.20
N ALA A 273 20.49 -3.27 1.44
CA ALA A 273 21.54 -4.20 1.84
C ALA A 273 21.10 -5.67 1.66
N LEU A 274 19.87 -6.02 2.02
CA LEU A 274 19.30 -7.35 1.78
C LEU A 274 19.15 -7.63 0.28
N GLY A 275 18.70 -6.65 -0.51
CA GLY A 275 18.60 -6.76 -1.96
C GLY A 275 19.94 -7.11 -2.61
N LEU A 276 21.00 -6.40 -2.24
CA LEU A 276 22.37 -6.64 -2.73
C LEU A 276 22.93 -7.98 -2.22
N ALA A 277 22.83 -8.26 -0.92
CA ALA A 277 23.42 -9.45 -0.31
C ALA A 277 22.79 -10.77 -0.81
N TYR A 278 21.50 -10.74 -1.19
CA TYR A 278 20.77 -11.92 -1.63
C TYR A 278 20.48 -11.95 -3.14
N ASN A 279 21.00 -10.99 -3.91
CA ASN A 279 20.73 -10.81 -5.34
C ASN A 279 19.22 -10.77 -5.63
N LEU A 280 18.50 -9.90 -4.92
CA LEU A 280 17.07 -9.70 -5.05
C LEU A 280 16.77 -8.32 -5.64
N LEU A 281 15.85 -8.28 -6.60
CA LEU A 281 15.23 -7.05 -7.05
C LEU A 281 14.33 -6.51 -5.94
N THR A 282 14.54 -5.27 -5.55
CA THR A 282 13.77 -4.56 -4.54
C THR A 282 13.36 -3.21 -5.12
N ARG A 283 12.59 -2.41 -4.35
CA ARG A 283 12.29 -1.02 -4.74
C ARG A 283 13.53 -0.13 -4.84
N HIS A 284 14.67 -0.59 -4.31
CA HIS A 284 15.92 0.17 -4.20
C HIS A 284 17.10 -0.50 -4.92
N THR A 285 16.87 -1.61 -5.63
CA THR A 285 17.91 -2.34 -6.39
C THR A 285 17.43 -2.65 -7.79
N SER A 286 18.34 -2.65 -8.77
CA SER A 286 18.05 -2.97 -10.17
C SER A 286 19.12 -3.92 -10.70
N PHE A 287 18.74 -4.85 -11.58
CA PHE A 287 19.70 -5.62 -12.36
C PHE A 287 20.10 -4.81 -13.60
N VAL A 288 21.41 -4.61 -13.78
CA VAL A 288 21.96 -3.93 -14.95
C VAL A 288 22.72 -4.95 -15.78
N ALA A 289 22.29 -5.15 -17.02
CA ALA A 289 23.03 -5.93 -17.99
C ALA A 289 23.98 -5.00 -18.75
N ILE A 290 25.28 -5.28 -18.69
CA ILE A 290 26.31 -4.54 -19.44
C ILE A 290 26.69 -5.40 -20.64
N ASP A 291 26.35 -4.94 -21.84
CA ASP A 291 26.83 -5.52 -23.10
C ASP A 291 28.13 -4.82 -23.49
N THR A 292 29.19 -5.62 -23.67
CA THR A 292 30.54 -5.11 -24.00
C THR A 292 30.76 -4.99 -25.50
N LYS A 293 29.81 -5.41 -26.35
CA LYS A 293 29.91 -5.23 -27.80
C LYS A 293 29.43 -3.84 -28.19
N ALA A 294 30.36 -2.99 -28.61
CA ALA A 294 30.02 -1.75 -29.28
C ALA A 294 29.32 -2.06 -30.62
N ARG A 295 28.00 -1.81 -30.71
CA ARG A 295 27.23 -2.01 -31.95
C ARG A 295 27.65 -1.09 -33.10
N THR A 296 28.43 -0.06 -32.79
CA THR A 296 28.96 0.92 -33.73
C THR A 296 30.44 1.14 -33.44
N GLU A 297 31.28 0.16 -33.77
CA GLU A 297 32.73 0.35 -33.89
C GLU A 297 33.01 1.11 -35.20
N GLY A 298 32.95 2.44 -35.19
CA GLY A 298 33.31 3.29 -36.33
C GLY A 298 32.33 3.28 -37.54
N GLY A 299 31.24 2.51 -37.49
CA GLY A 299 30.20 2.45 -38.53
C GLY A 299 28.99 3.37 -38.29
N ARG A 300 28.18 3.59 -39.34
CA ARG A 300 26.89 4.32 -39.21
C ARG A 300 25.89 3.51 -38.37
N PRO A 301 25.17 4.12 -37.41
CA PRO A 301 24.15 3.43 -36.63
C PRO A 301 23.04 2.88 -37.54
N VAL A 302 22.69 1.61 -37.34
CA VAL A 302 21.55 0.97 -38.02
C VAL A 302 20.29 1.26 -37.23
N VAL A 303 19.36 2.01 -37.83
CA VAL A 303 18.04 2.25 -37.24
C VAL A 303 17.18 1.01 -37.43
N VAL A 304 16.90 0.30 -36.33
CA VAL A 304 15.92 -0.79 -36.33
C VAL A 304 14.57 -0.21 -35.92
N ARG A 305 13.58 -0.24 -36.83
CA ARG A 305 12.20 0.10 -36.48
C ARG A 305 11.59 -1.07 -35.75
N GLN A 306 11.37 -0.93 -34.45
CA GLN A 306 10.67 -1.92 -33.65
C GLN A 306 9.16 -1.60 -33.66
N PRO A 307 8.31 -2.47 -34.23
CA PRO A 307 6.86 -2.26 -34.17
C PRO A 307 6.40 -2.33 -32.72
N LEU A 308 5.64 -1.31 -32.30
CA LEU A 308 4.95 -1.27 -31.02
C LEU A 308 3.50 -1.73 -31.27
N PRO A 309 3.14 -2.98 -30.98
CA PRO A 309 1.77 -3.42 -31.17
C PRO A 309 0.85 -2.63 -30.22
N LEU A 310 -0.29 -2.19 -30.75
CA LEU A 310 -1.35 -1.64 -29.90
C LEU A 310 -1.95 -2.76 -29.05
N PRO A 311 -2.38 -2.47 -27.81
CA PRO A 311 -3.15 -3.43 -27.03
C PRO A 311 -4.40 -3.88 -27.81
N GLU A 312 -4.79 -5.13 -27.61
CA GLU A 312 -5.97 -5.70 -28.25
C GLU A 312 -7.21 -4.84 -27.97
N GLY A 313 -7.94 -4.46 -29.03
CA GLY A 313 -9.13 -3.59 -28.96
C GLY A 313 -8.85 -2.09 -28.92
N VAL A 314 -7.59 -1.64 -28.97
CA VAL A 314 -7.24 -0.22 -29.06
C VAL A 314 -7.13 0.21 -30.52
N SER A 315 -7.91 1.21 -30.90
CA SER A 315 -7.90 1.78 -32.26
C SER A 315 -6.58 2.52 -32.55
N ASP A 316 -6.15 2.48 -33.81
CA ASP A 316 -5.01 3.27 -34.33
C ASP A 316 -5.15 4.78 -34.09
N TYR A 317 -6.38 5.29 -33.86
CA TYR A 317 -6.62 6.68 -33.43
C TYR A 317 -6.02 7.02 -32.06
N ALA A 318 -5.69 6.02 -31.25
CA ALA A 318 -5.01 6.22 -29.96
C ALA A 318 -3.55 6.67 -30.14
N VAL A 319 -2.96 6.49 -31.32
CA VAL A 319 -1.63 7.01 -31.68
C VAL A 319 -1.80 8.40 -32.30
N GLY A 320 -1.91 9.42 -31.45
CA GLY A 320 -2.05 10.81 -31.90
C GLY A 320 -0.82 11.26 -32.70
N GLY A 321 -0.98 11.48 -34.02
CA GLY A 321 0.10 12.04 -34.83
C GLY A 321 -0.06 12.13 -36.35
N TYR A 322 -1.05 11.48 -36.98
CA TYR A 322 -1.17 11.49 -38.45
C TYR A 322 -2.58 11.80 -38.96
N HIS A 323 -3.09 13.01 -38.73
CA HIS A 323 -4.08 13.61 -39.62
C HIS A 323 -4.01 15.14 -39.58
N ALA A 324 -3.17 15.72 -40.43
CA ALA A 324 -3.36 17.08 -40.92
C ALA A 324 -2.82 17.16 -42.34
N GLY A 325 -3.71 17.12 -43.34
CA GLY A 325 -3.38 17.47 -44.72
C GLY A 325 -3.95 16.52 -45.77
N ALA A 326 -5.22 16.76 -46.13
CA ALA A 326 -5.73 16.79 -47.50
C ALA A 326 -7.23 16.50 -47.51
N ILE A 327 -8.01 17.58 -47.45
CA ILE A 327 -9.37 17.57 -48.00
C ILE A 327 -9.19 17.55 -49.52
N GLY A 328 -9.65 16.49 -50.18
CA GLY A 328 -9.71 16.35 -51.64
C GLY A 328 -10.84 15.40 -52.00
N MET A 329 -11.90 15.95 -52.59
CA MET A 329 -13.15 15.26 -52.94
C MET A 329 -12.97 14.07 -53.88
N ALA A 330 -13.74 13.00 -53.66
CA ALA A 330 -14.76 12.47 -54.60
C ALA A 330 -15.32 11.14 -54.08
N LEU A 331 -16.65 11.07 -53.98
CA LEU A 331 -17.40 9.82 -53.79
C LEU A 331 -17.39 8.98 -55.08
N PRO A 332 -17.51 7.66 -54.96
CA PRO A 332 -18.55 6.98 -55.71
C PRO A 332 -19.44 6.10 -54.83
N SER A 333 -20.73 6.19 -55.14
CA SER A 333 -21.84 5.41 -54.61
C SER A 333 -21.71 3.91 -54.87
N VAL A 334 -22.07 3.07 -53.89
CA VAL A 334 -22.70 1.76 -54.14
C VAL A 334 -23.84 1.56 -53.13
N LYS A 335 -25.03 1.26 -53.67
CA LYS A 335 -26.25 0.88 -52.94
C LYS A 335 -26.23 -0.61 -52.60
N ALA A 336 -26.72 -0.97 -51.41
CA ALA A 336 -27.59 -2.14 -51.11
C ALA A 336 -27.83 -2.15 -49.58
N ASP A 337 -28.88 -1.54 -49.05
CA ASP A 337 -30.27 -2.01 -48.87
C ASP A 337 -30.54 -2.72 -47.53
N ARG A 338 -31.45 -2.07 -46.78
CA ARG A 338 -32.37 -2.47 -45.70
C ARG A 338 -31.96 -3.44 -44.57
N GLY A 339 -32.03 -2.88 -43.36
CA GLY A 339 -32.36 -3.60 -42.13
C GLY A 339 -32.67 -2.64 -40.98
N ARG A 340 -33.95 -2.29 -40.82
CA ARG A 340 -34.47 -1.38 -39.78
C ARG A 340 -34.46 -2.09 -38.42
N LEU A 341 -33.73 -1.56 -37.44
CA LEU A 341 -34.03 -1.77 -36.02
C LEU A 341 -33.97 -0.42 -35.31
N LEU A 342 -35.14 -0.02 -34.82
CA LEU A 342 -35.34 1.10 -33.92
C LEU A 342 -34.76 0.69 -32.56
N ALA A 343 -33.82 1.47 -32.04
CA ALA A 343 -33.42 1.45 -30.64
C ALA A 343 -33.35 2.90 -30.15
N GLU A 344 -34.04 3.13 -29.03
CA GLU A 344 -34.22 4.40 -28.34
C GLU A 344 -32.87 5.05 -27.92
N PRO A 345 -32.82 6.38 -27.75
CA PRO A 345 -31.62 7.04 -27.23
C PRO A 345 -31.42 6.70 -25.75
N ALA A 346 -30.27 6.11 -25.43
CA ALA A 346 -29.77 5.99 -24.07
C ALA A 346 -29.51 7.40 -23.47
N PRO A 347 -29.70 7.60 -22.15
CA PRO A 347 -29.57 8.90 -21.52
C PRO A 347 -28.13 9.42 -21.59
N ALA A 348 -28.03 10.76 -21.64
CA ALA A 348 -26.76 11.48 -21.66
C ALA A 348 -25.88 11.07 -20.48
N VAL A 349 -24.75 10.43 -20.79
CA VAL A 349 -23.60 10.38 -19.89
C VAL A 349 -22.97 11.77 -19.93
N VAL A 350 -23.09 12.49 -18.82
CA VAL A 350 -22.30 13.70 -18.56
C VAL A 350 -20.86 13.23 -18.40
N THR A 351 -20.11 13.23 -19.49
CA THR A 351 -18.66 13.08 -19.43
C THR A 351 -18.10 14.40 -18.92
N GLU A 352 -17.60 14.39 -17.68
CA GLU A 352 -16.61 15.36 -17.21
C GLU A 352 -15.36 15.25 -18.08
N ALA A 353 -15.39 15.93 -19.23
CA ALA A 353 -14.26 16.12 -20.12
C ALA A 353 -13.79 17.58 -20.03
N GLU A 354 -13.40 18.00 -18.83
CA GLU A 354 -12.59 19.22 -18.62
C GLU A 354 -11.53 18.97 -17.55
N GLN A 355 -10.53 18.13 -17.85
CA GLN A 355 -9.23 18.21 -17.20
C GLN A 355 -8.10 18.27 -18.23
N SER A 356 -7.84 19.52 -18.60
CA SER A 356 -6.54 20.17 -18.81
C SER A 356 -5.60 19.67 -19.91
N ARG A 357 -5.63 20.40 -21.04
CA ARG A 357 -4.40 20.83 -21.75
C ARG A 357 -3.63 21.86 -20.91
N GLY A 358 -3.12 21.48 -19.74
CA GLY A 358 -2.46 22.38 -18.80
C GLY A 358 -0.96 22.13 -18.73
N GLY A 359 -0.14 23.13 -19.05
CA GLY A 359 1.32 23.03 -18.94
C GLY A 359 1.78 22.65 -17.53
N LYS A 360 2.82 21.82 -17.47
CA LYS A 360 3.37 21.23 -16.25
C LYS A 360 4.60 22.00 -15.75
N VAL A 361 4.61 22.33 -14.45
CA VAL A 361 5.79 22.84 -13.75
C VAL A 361 6.43 21.72 -12.93
N SER A 362 7.75 21.55 -13.03
CA SER A 362 8.51 20.54 -12.29
C SER A 362 9.76 21.13 -11.65
N ILE A 363 10.14 20.60 -10.49
CA ILE A 363 11.38 20.99 -9.80
C ILE A 363 12.52 20.19 -10.41
N VAL A 364 13.48 20.88 -11.03
CA VAL A 364 14.68 20.28 -11.63
C VAL A 364 15.75 20.07 -10.56
N GLU A 365 16.01 21.11 -9.76
CA GLU A 365 17.09 21.08 -8.79
C GLU A 365 16.79 22.01 -7.60
N VAL A 366 17.22 21.59 -6.41
CA VAL A 366 17.27 22.44 -5.20
C VAL A 366 18.65 22.28 -4.58
N LYS A 367 19.45 23.36 -4.58
CA LYS A 367 20.77 23.43 -3.95
C LYS A 367 20.72 24.38 -2.76
N VAL A 368 21.27 23.98 -1.61
CA VAL A 368 21.35 24.85 -0.43
C VAL A 368 22.80 24.98 0.01
N ALA A 369 23.25 26.21 0.26
CA ALA A 369 24.55 26.47 0.83
C ALA A 369 24.44 26.58 2.37
N GLY A 370 25.25 25.80 3.09
CA GLY A 370 25.50 26.00 4.53
C GLY A 370 24.79 25.06 5.52
N ALA A 371 23.78 24.26 5.12
CA ALA A 371 23.19 23.24 6.00
C ALA A 371 22.40 22.17 5.22
N ALA A 372 22.86 20.91 5.24
CA ALA A 372 22.21 19.80 4.55
C ALA A 372 20.78 19.51 5.09
N THR A 373 20.53 19.80 6.37
CA THR A 373 19.23 19.66 7.03
C THR A 373 18.16 20.62 6.50
N LEU A 374 18.56 21.74 5.88
CA LEU A 374 17.63 22.73 5.32
C LEU A 374 17.11 22.36 3.92
N ALA A 375 17.86 21.54 3.17
CA ALA A 375 17.51 21.15 1.81
C ALA A 375 16.16 20.41 1.75
N ALA A 376 15.87 19.57 2.75
CA ALA A 376 14.59 18.88 2.89
C ALA A 376 13.42 19.85 3.16
N GLY A 377 13.67 20.89 3.98
CA GLY A 377 12.69 21.95 4.26
C GLY A 377 12.37 22.78 3.02
N VAL A 378 13.40 23.20 2.27
CA VAL A 378 13.22 24.00 1.04
C VAL A 378 12.44 23.19 0.01
N ARG A 379 12.81 21.91 -0.19
CA ARG A 379 12.14 21.03 -1.14
C ARG A 379 10.67 20.82 -0.78
N ARG A 380 10.34 20.68 0.51
CA ARG A 380 8.96 20.56 0.99
C ARG A 380 8.15 21.84 0.74
N ALA A 381 8.71 23.00 1.07
CA ALA A 381 8.07 24.30 0.88
C ALA A 381 7.82 24.63 -0.60
N VAL A 382 8.79 24.33 -1.48
CA VAL A 382 8.60 24.50 -2.93
C VAL A 382 7.57 23.51 -3.46
N LYS A 383 7.52 22.27 -2.95
CA LYS A 383 6.51 21.27 -3.35
C LYS A 383 5.10 21.71 -2.97
N SER A 384 4.89 22.34 -1.81
CA SER A 384 3.58 22.88 -1.43
C SER A 384 3.12 24.08 -2.28
N ALA A 385 4.04 24.75 -2.98
CA ALA A 385 3.70 25.84 -3.89
C ALA A 385 3.52 25.40 -5.35
N LEU A 386 3.65 24.11 -5.68
CA LEU A 386 3.55 23.63 -7.06
C LEU A 386 2.17 23.86 -7.67
N ASP A 387 1.09 23.72 -6.90
CA ASP A 387 -0.27 23.91 -7.41
C ASP A 387 -0.52 25.38 -7.80
N GLU A 388 -0.04 26.33 -6.98
CA GLU A 388 -0.08 27.76 -7.31
C GLU A 388 0.80 28.11 -8.52
N LEU A 389 1.95 27.44 -8.67
CA LEU A 389 2.84 27.60 -9.83
C LEU A 389 2.23 27.01 -11.11
N HIS A 390 1.54 25.87 -11.02
CA HIS A 390 0.76 25.29 -12.13
C HIS A 390 -0.36 26.22 -12.57
N ALA A 391 -1.13 26.76 -11.62
CA ALA A 391 -2.20 27.71 -11.92
C ALA A 391 -1.66 28.99 -12.59
N ALA A 392 -0.55 29.55 -12.08
CA ALA A 392 0.08 30.73 -12.65
C ALA A 392 0.63 30.47 -14.06
N TYR A 393 1.18 29.29 -14.31
CA TYR A 393 1.69 28.90 -15.62
C TYR A 393 0.57 28.60 -16.63
N ALA A 394 -0.47 27.88 -16.23
CA ALA A 394 -1.64 27.59 -17.06
C ALA A 394 -2.34 28.88 -17.54
N ALA A 395 -2.46 29.89 -16.66
CA ALA A 395 -3.01 31.20 -17.02
C ALA A 395 -2.16 31.96 -18.07
N LYS A 396 -0.87 31.62 -18.20
CA LYS A 396 0.04 32.20 -19.21
C LYS A 396 0.08 31.37 -20.49
N LEU A 397 0.04 30.05 -20.37
CA LEU A 397 -0.02 29.15 -21.52
C LEU A 397 -1.29 29.38 -22.37
N ALA A 398 -2.37 29.82 -21.73
CA ALA A 398 -3.60 30.25 -22.41
C ALA A 398 -3.42 31.52 -23.29
N ARG A 399 -2.35 32.30 -23.09
CA ARG A 399 -2.05 33.53 -23.84
C ARG A 399 -0.83 33.40 -24.77
N ASP A 400 0.10 32.50 -24.45
CA ASP A 400 1.27 32.16 -25.25
C ASP A 400 1.50 30.64 -25.19
N SER A 401 1.11 29.94 -26.27
CA SER A 401 1.12 28.49 -26.36
C SER A 401 2.52 27.86 -26.46
N ASN A 402 3.56 28.68 -26.70
CA ASN A 402 4.94 28.23 -26.88
C ASN A 402 5.85 28.50 -25.68
N LEU A 403 5.29 29.03 -24.57
CA LEU A 403 6.05 29.38 -23.38
C LEU A 403 6.58 28.13 -22.67
N SER A 404 7.85 27.77 -22.90
CA SER A 404 8.51 26.63 -22.24
C SER A 404 9.99 26.94 -21.94
N GLY A 405 10.53 26.33 -20.88
CA GLY A 405 11.94 26.43 -20.50
C GLY A 405 12.16 26.39 -18.99
N THR A 406 13.33 26.84 -18.54
CA THR A 406 13.75 26.74 -17.14
C THR A 406 13.96 28.10 -16.49
N LEU A 407 13.47 28.27 -15.27
CA LEU A 407 13.68 29.44 -14.44
C LEU A 407 14.44 29.05 -13.18
N THR A 408 15.57 29.71 -12.91
CA THR A 408 16.34 29.51 -11.68
C THR A 408 16.13 30.70 -10.75
N ALA A 409 15.71 30.42 -9.52
CA ALA A 409 15.49 31.40 -8.46
C ALA A 409 16.46 31.15 -7.30
N ARG A 410 17.09 32.21 -6.78
CA ARG A 410 17.91 32.22 -5.58
C ARG A 410 17.09 32.82 -4.44
N LEU A 411 16.89 32.05 -3.37
CA LEU A 411 16.14 32.40 -2.18
C LEU A 411 17.11 32.74 -1.04
N THR A 412 16.87 33.86 -0.37
CA THR A 412 17.51 34.20 0.91
C THR A 412 16.52 33.88 2.02
N ILE A 413 16.93 33.08 3.00
CA ILE A 413 16.08 32.58 4.09
C ILE A 413 16.59 33.16 5.41
N GLY A 414 15.69 33.83 6.12
CA GLY A 414 15.98 34.44 7.42
C GLY A 414 16.13 33.42 8.56
N PRO A 415 16.55 33.87 9.76
CA PRO A 415 16.70 33.04 10.96
C PRO A 415 15.35 32.48 11.48
N ASP A 416 14.23 33.13 11.11
CA ASP A 416 12.86 32.69 11.38
C ASP A 416 12.36 31.61 10.40
N GLY A 417 13.16 31.26 9.40
CA GLY A 417 12.82 30.27 8.38
C GLY A 417 11.94 30.80 7.26
N ARG A 418 11.71 32.11 7.15
CA ARG A 418 10.95 32.72 6.04
C ARG A 418 11.85 33.17 4.91
N VAL A 419 11.36 33.12 3.68
CA VAL A 419 12.06 33.70 2.52
C VAL A 419 11.98 35.22 2.60
N THR A 420 13.13 35.89 2.68
CA THR A 420 13.24 37.35 2.78
C THR A 420 13.56 38.02 1.44
N LYS A 421 14.16 37.28 0.51
CA LYS A 421 14.53 37.79 -0.82
C LYS A 421 14.50 36.68 -1.87
N VAL A 422 14.01 36.99 -3.07
CA VAL A 422 14.02 36.11 -4.24
C VAL A 422 14.73 36.84 -5.40
N GLU A 423 15.77 36.23 -5.97
CA GLU A 423 16.55 36.77 -7.08
C GLU A 423 16.60 35.78 -8.24
N PHE A 424 16.69 36.28 -9.48
CA PHE A 424 16.76 35.43 -10.67
C PHE A 424 18.07 35.68 -11.41
N PRO A 425 19.10 34.82 -11.25
CA PRO A 425 20.42 35.02 -11.84
C PRO A 425 20.53 34.65 -13.33
N GLY A 426 19.45 34.18 -13.97
CA GLY A 426 19.45 33.69 -15.35
C GLY A 426 18.50 34.45 -16.28
N PRO A 427 18.43 34.07 -17.58
CA PRO A 427 17.56 34.70 -18.57
C PRO A 427 16.09 34.64 -18.16
N VAL A 428 15.36 35.72 -18.43
CA VAL A 428 13.96 35.88 -18.05
C VAL A 428 13.08 35.17 -19.09
N LEU A 429 12.40 34.10 -18.67
CA LEU A 429 11.48 33.35 -19.53
C LEU A 429 10.29 34.23 -19.99
N ASP A 430 9.65 34.90 -19.02
CA ASP A 430 8.64 35.94 -19.22
C ASP A 430 8.62 36.85 -17.98
N ARG A 431 8.40 38.15 -18.17
CA ARG A 431 8.43 39.14 -17.07
C ARG A 431 7.25 38.95 -16.11
N GLN A 432 6.08 38.57 -16.60
CA GLN A 432 4.88 38.41 -15.78
C GLN A 432 4.88 37.06 -15.04
N LEU A 433 5.35 35.99 -15.67
CA LEU A 433 5.58 34.69 -15.04
C LEU A 433 6.64 34.81 -13.93
N ARG A 434 7.73 35.55 -14.17
CA ARG A 434 8.74 35.86 -13.15
C ARG A 434 8.11 36.55 -11.93
N ALA A 435 7.29 37.60 -12.14
CA ALA A 435 6.64 38.30 -11.05
C ALA A 435 5.68 37.39 -10.26
N ALA A 436 4.99 36.47 -10.93
CA ALA A 436 4.14 35.48 -10.27
C ALA A 436 4.96 34.49 -9.43
N VAL A 437 6.07 33.97 -9.97
CA VAL A 437 6.99 33.06 -9.27
C VAL A 437 7.64 33.75 -8.06
N GLU A 438 8.04 35.02 -8.19
CA GLU A 438 8.62 35.83 -7.12
C GLU A 438 7.65 35.98 -5.94
N ARG A 439 6.38 36.31 -6.23
CA ARG A 439 5.32 36.43 -5.23
C ARG A 439 5.02 35.11 -4.51
N ILE A 440 5.04 33.99 -5.24
CA ILE A 440 4.73 32.66 -4.69
C ILE A 440 5.90 32.17 -3.82
N LEU A 441 7.13 32.23 -4.33
CA LEU A 441 8.31 31.78 -3.60
C LEU A 441 8.65 32.70 -2.40
N GLY A 442 8.32 33.99 -2.47
CA GLY A 442 8.51 34.94 -1.38
C GLY A 442 7.60 34.70 -0.16
N LYS A 443 6.52 33.92 -0.31
CA LYS A 443 5.61 33.56 0.80
C LYS A 443 6.01 32.27 1.53
N LEU A 444 7.07 31.61 1.09
CA LEU A 444 7.45 30.31 1.61
C LEU A 444 8.07 30.39 3.01
N ALA A 445 7.67 29.43 3.85
CA ALA A 445 8.29 29.16 5.13
C ALA A 445 8.97 27.78 5.08
N VAL A 446 10.26 27.75 5.37
CA VAL A 446 11.18 26.62 5.13
C VAL A 446 11.51 25.87 6.44
N GLY A 447 11.10 26.40 7.60
CA GLY A 447 11.44 25.89 8.93
C GLY A 447 12.69 26.57 9.52
N ARG A 448 12.89 26.46 10.85
CA ARG A 448 13.97 27.17 11.56
C ARG A 448 15.35 26.83 10.99
N THR A 449 16.15 27.85 10.70
CA THR A 449 17.50 27.76 10.15
C THR A 449 18.54 27.72 11.30
N PRO A 450 19.51 26.79 11.29
CA PRO A 450 20.63 26.84 12.22
C PRO A 450 21.68 27.86 11.70
N GLY A 451 21.41 29.16 11.84
CA GLY A 451 22.34 30.22 11.44
C GLY A 451 21.64 31.54 11.08
N PRO A 452 22.40 32.65 10.89
CA PRO A 452 21.83 33.98 10.71
C PRO A 452 21.11 34.17 9.36
N VAL A 453 21.60 33.57 8.27
CA VAL A 453 20.99 33.63 6.93
C VAL A 453 21.41 32.39 6.11
N ALA A 454 20.47 31.73 5.44
CA ALA A 454 20.75 30.63 4.52
C ALA A 454 20.38 31.01 3.08
N THR A 455 21.11 30.48 2.09
CA THR A 455 20.80 30.69 0.67
C THR A 455 20.47 29.37 -0.02
N ALA A 456 19.38 29.37 -0.80
CA ALA A 456 18.93 28.23 -1.58
C ALA A 456 18.75 28.63 -3.05
N THR A 457 19.10 27.74 -3.97
CA THR A 457 18.86 27.89 -5.40
C THR A 457 17.87 26.83 -5.85
N VAL A 458 16.77 27.25 -6.48
CA VAL A 458 15.69 26.40 -6.96
C VAL A 458 15.57 26.58 -8.47
N THR A 459 15.64 25.48 -9.22
CA THR A 459 15.44 25.48 -10.67
C THR A 459 14.10 24.81 -10.99
N LEU A 460 13.22 25.55 -11.66
CA LEU A 460 11.90 25.11 -12.10
C LEU A 460 11.89 24.95 -13.62
N ARG A 461 11.27 23.88 -14.12
CA ARG A 461 11.03 23.64 -15.54
C ARG A 461 9.54 23.79 -15.84
N PHE A 462 9.24 24.61 -16.83
CA PHE A 462 7.92 24.89 -17.38
C PHE A 462 7.85 24.24 -18.76
N GLY A 463 6.94 23.29 -18.97
CA GLY A 463 6.77 22.65 -20.28
C GLY A 463 5.33 22.18 -20.49
N ASN A 464 4.99 21.92 -21.75
CA ASN A 464 3.70 21.32 -22.12
C ASN A 464 3.67 19.83 -21.86
#